data_AF-Q0BDN6-F1
#
_entry.id   AF-Q0BDN6-F1
#
_cell.length_a   1.000
_cell.length_b   1.000
_cell.length_c   1.000
_cell.angle_alpha   90.00
_cell.angle_beta   90.00
_cell.angle_gamma   90.00
#
_symmetry.space_group_name_H-M   'P 1'
#
loop_
_entity.id
_entity.type
_entity.pdbx_description
1 polymer ?
#
loop_
_entity_poly.entity_id
_entity_poly.type
_entity_poly.pdbx_seq_one_letter_code
_entity_poly.pdbx_strand_id
1 'polypeptide(L)'
;MKRLKSTVAAMLAMSTMLGAHADPTINASASTTPNGGFDRMTWDITPEVVPTNINASYYWATQVSSEHGSHPIYTGIQPRTQSTNVVIFSAFGPGTTPLSANCRGGADGGSGTSCSIGYAWKTGHAYRLQMVHAQGNRADGRSTIEGFITDVATGVTTPTGSIAVPADWGGLSNSASVFDEFLPFNSASSDPMQRPCVPYARHTTSLPHFYLKDVDYPTTERSIRLNTGKDKCAALTGTPNARATLVNTSTYLIENGFLPGSPGAPK
;
A
#
# COMPACT_ATOMS: atom_id res chain seq x y z
N MET A 1 32.37 -42.62 16.49
CA MET A 1 31.52 -42.17 15.36
C MET A 1 30.87 -40.85 15.75
N LYS A 2 31.36 -39.72 15.22
CA LYS A 2 30.88 -38.37 15.55
C LYS A 2 29.55 -38.12 14.83
N ARG A 3 28.48 -37.83 15.59
CA ARG A 3 27.20 -37.38 15.05
C ARG A 3 27.33 -35.95 14.54
N LEU A 4 27.19 -35.76 13.24
CA LEU A 4 27.13 -34.47 12.58
C LEU A 4 25.76 -33.84 12.90
N LYS A 5 25.74 -32.79 13.73
CA LYS A 5 24.55 -31.96 13.93
C LYS A 5 24.44 -31.05 12.72
N SER A 6 23.48 -31.33 11.84
CA SER A 6 23.09 -30.43 10.75
C SER A 6 22.38 -29.23 11.38
N THR A 7 23.07 -28.09 11.44
CA THR A 7 22.46 -26.80 11.71
C THR A 7 21.75 -26.34 10.45
N VAL A 8 20.41 -26.45 10.43
CA VAL A 8 19.59 -25.75 9.45
C VAL A 8 19.69 -24.26 9.78
N ALA A 9 20.55 -23.55 9.05
CA ALA A 9 20.53 -22.11 9.03
C ALA A 9 19.22 -21.68 8.34
N ALA A 10 18.28 -21.12 9.11
CA ALA A 10 17.13 -20.44 8.56
C ALA A 10 17.66 -19.28 7.71
N MET A 11 17.65 -19.43 6.39
CA MET A 11 17.81 -18.28 5.50
C MET A 11 16.60 -17.39 5.74
N LEU A 12 16.82 -16.29 6.49
CA LEU A 12 15.96 -15.12 6.39
C LEU A 12 15.95 -14.74 4.91
N ALA A 13 14.86 -15.05 4.21
CA ALA A 13 14.56 -14.37 2.98
C ALA A 13 14.37 -12.91 3.37
N MET A 14 15.44 -12.12 3.29
CA MET A 14 15.34 -10.69 3.18
C MET A 14 14.52 -10.46 1.92
N SER A 15 13.21 -10.32 2.08
CA SER A 15 12.38 -9.63 1.12
C SER A 15 13.03 -8.27 1.01
N THR A 16 13.90 -8.11 0.02
CA THR A 16 14.31 -6.82 -0.48
C THR A 16 13.00 -6.17 -0.88
N MET A 17 12.41 -5.39 0.03
CA MET A 17 11.67 -4.23 -0.42
C MET A 17 12.69 -3.54 -1.31
N LEU A 18 12.53 -3.69 -2.63
CA LEU A 18 13.05 -2.72 -3.57
C LEU A 18 12.84 -1.38 -2.88
N GLY A 19 13.92 -0.61 -2.72
CA GLY A 19 13.96 0.64 -1.97
C GLY A 19 13.07 1.70 -2.60
N ALA A 20 11.77 1.42 -2.64
CA ALA A 20 10.72 2.34 -2.96
C ALA A 20 10.87 3.46 -1.95
N HIS A 21 11.21 4.63 -2.45
CA HIS A 21 11.18 5.85 -1.64
C HIS A 21 9.72 6.24 -1.48
N ALA A 22 9.03 5.43 -0.68
CA ALA A 22 7.64 5.61 -0.33
C ALA A 22 7.57 6.49 0.92
N ASP A 23 7.36 7.78 0.74
CA ASP A 23 7.12 8.72 1.82
C ASP A 23 5.97 9.66 1.48
N PRO A 24 5.14 10.03 2.47
CA PRO A 24 5.24 9.56 3.85
C PRO A 24 4.79 8.09 4.01
N THR A 25 5.20 7.45 5.10
CA THR A 25 4.69 6.15 5.52
C THR A 25 4.13 6.26 6.94
N ILE A 26 2.92 5.76 7.15
CA ILE A 26 2.29 5.61 8.47
C ILE A 26 2.13 4.12 8.75
N ASN A 27 2.80 3.64 9.79
CA ASN A 27 2.63 2.28 10.27
C ASN A 27 1.57 2.26 11.35
N ALA A 28 0.59 1.37 11.23
CA ALA A 28 -0.48 1.20 12.20
C ALA A 28 -0.71 -0.28 12.48
N SER A 29 -1.12 -0.61 13.70
CA SER A 29 -1.46 -2.00 14.04
C SER A 29 -2.60 -2.12 15.02
N ALA A 30 -3.35 -3.22 14.90
CA ALA A 30 -4.34 -3.63 15.87
C ALA A 30 -3.63 -4.11 17.14
N SER A 31 -4.26 -3.87 18.30
CA SER A 31 -3.70 -4.23 19.61
C SER A 31 -3.63 -5.73 19.86
N THR A 32 -4.44 -6.50 19.14
CA THR A 32 -4.50 -7.96 19.23
C THR A 32 -4.45 -8.57 17.84
N THR A 33 -3.92 -9.79 17.75
CA THR A 33 -3.93 -10.59 16.52
C THR A 33 -4.65 -11.89 16.84
N PRO A 34 -5.77 -12.20 16.17
CA PRO A 34 -6.39 -13.51 16.27
C PRO A 34 -5.45 -14.62 15.78
N ASN A 35 -5.61 -15.82 16.31
CA ASN A 35 -4.91 -17.00 15.81
C ASN A 35 -5.39 -17.31 14.38
N GLY A 36 -4.49 -17.36 13.40
CA GLY A 36 -4.84 -17.51 11.99
C GLY A 36 -5.02 -16.18 11.25
N GLY A 37 -4.71 -15.04 11.88
CA GLY A 37 -4.77 -13.72 11.29
C GLY A 37 -6.18 -13.17 11.05
N PHE A 38 -6.24 -12.05 10.36
CA PHE A 38 -7.49 -11.37 9.98
C PHE A 38 -8.00 -11.85 8.61
N ASP A 39 -9.32 -11.84 8.42
CA ASP A 39 -9.95 -12.22 7.15
C ASP A 39 -10.26 -11.01 6.26
N ARG A 40 -10.13 -9.79 6.77
CA ARG A 40 -10.36 -8.58 5.99
C ARG A 40 -9.58 -7.38 6.52
N MET A 41 -9.21 -6.49 5.60
CA MET A 41 -8.67 -5.16 5.91
C MET A 41 -9.41 -4.13 5.05
N THR A 42 -9.75 -2.98 5.63
CA THR A 42 -10.28 -1.82 4.88
C THR A 42 -9.43 -0.58 5.12
N TRP A 43 -9.39 0.30 4.13
CA TRP A 43 -8.64 1.56 4.17
C TRP A 43 -9.37 2.62 3.35
N ASP A 44 -9.61 3.80 3.93
CA ASP A 44 -10.30 4.89 3.26
C ASP A 44 -9.31 5.97 2.79
N ILE A 45 -9.49 6.45 1.57
CA ILE A 45 -8.70 7.54 0.97
C ILE A 45 -9.59 8.53 0.22
N THR A 46 -9.28 9.81 0.36
CA THR A 46 -9.90 10.93 -0.37
C THR A 46 -8.80 11.74 -1.05
N PRO A 47 -8.56 11.56 -2.36
CA PRO A 47 -7.66 12.42 -3.13
C PRO A 47 -8.16 13.86 -3.11
N GLU A 48 -7.32 14.84 -2.78
CA GLU A 48 -7.73 16.25 -2.69
C GLU A 48 -6.96 17.16 -3.65
N VAL A 49 -5.67 16.92 -3.79
CA VAL A 49 -4.82 17.61 -4.76
C VAL A 49 -4.02 16.56 -5.52
N VAL A 50 -4.31 16.46 -6.81
CA VAL A 50 -3.65 15.52 -7.73
C VAL A 50 -2.85 16.38 -8.72
N PRO A 51 -1.52 16.23 -8.80
CA PRO A 51 -0.76 17.00 -9.77
C PRO A 51 -1.18 16.64 -11.20
N THR A 52 -1.20 17.63 -12.09
CA THR A 52 -1.81 17.50 -13.45
C THR A 52 -0.90 16.79 -14.45
N ASN A 53 0.40 16.69 -14.17
CA ASN A 53 1.45 16.17 -15.05
C ASN A 53 2.02 14.83 -14.58
N ILE A 54 1.25 14.06 -13.82
CA ILE A 54 1.77 12.91 -13.09
C ILE A 54 2.02 11.67 -13.95
N ASN A 55 1.34 11.45 -15.07
CA ASN A 55 1.50 10.25 -15.94
C ASN A 55 1.84 8.93 -15.19
N ALA A 56 1.02 8.53 -14.20
CA ALA A 56 1.25 7.35 -13.35
C ALA A 56 2.42 7.43 -12.35
N SER A 57 2.99 8.59 -12.09
CA SER A 57 4.16 8.78 -11.20
C SER A 57 3.85 8.68 -9.72
N TYR A 58 2.58 8.70 -9.32
CA TYR A 58 2.16 8.53 -7.93
C TYR A 58 1.47 7.21 -7.70
N TYR A 59 1.65 6.67 -6.51
CA TYR A 59 0.83 5.58 -6.00
C TYR A 59 0.54 5.82 -4.52
N TRP A 60 -0.74 5.93 -4.17
CA TRP A 60 -1.19 6.02 -2.78
C TRP A 60 -1.78 4.70 -2.39
N ALA A 61 -1.22 4.06 -1.37
CA ALA A 61 -1.50 2.68 -1.10
C ALA A 61 -1.45 2.35 0.39
N THR A 62 -2.04 1.20 0.69
CA THR A 62 -1.82 0.50 1.94
C THR A 62 -1.27 -0.90 1.67
N GLN A 63 -0.35 -1.34 2.52
CA GLN A 63 0.22 -2.67 2.49
C GLN A 63 0.02 -3.36 3.84
N VAL A 64 -0.35 -4.62 3.79
CA VAL A 64 -0.32 -5.58 4.90
C VAL A 64 0.59 -6.75 4.50
N SER A 65 0.90 -7.63 5.44
CA SER A 65 1.57 -8.90 5.12
C SER A 65 0.65 -10.08 5.42
N SER A 66 0.93 -11.23 4.82
CA SER A 66 0.43 -12.50 5.34
C SER A 66 0.91 -12.72 6.79
N GLU A 67 0.11 -13.43 7.58
CA GLU A 67 0.44 -13.80 8.96
C GLU A 67 1.75 -14.60 9.04
N HIS A 68 1.94 -15.55 8.12
CA HIS A 68 3.13 -16.37 8.03
C HIS A 68 3.94 -16.03 6.77
N GLY A 69 5.27 -16.04 6.90
CA GLY A 69 6.18 -15.77 5.79
C GLY A 69 6.31 -14.28 5.41
N SER A 70 5.50 -13.40 6.02
CA SER A 70 5.54 -11.95 5.82
C SER A 70 5.41 -11.51 4.36
N HIS A 71 4.61 -12.23 3.57
CA HIS A 71 4.40 -11.95 2.15
C HIS A 71 3.60 -10.65 1.98
N PRO A 72 4.15 -9.61 1.32
CA PRO A 72 3.44 -8.35 1.15
C PRO A 72 2.17 -8.51 0.31
N ILE A 73 1.12 -7.79 0.70
CA ILE A 73 -0.13 -7.64 -0.03
C ILE A 73 -0.48 -6.17 0.02
N TYR A 74 -0.62 -5.50 -1.12
CA TYR A 74 -0.98 -4.08 -1.15
C TYR A 74 -2.23 -3.84 -2.00
N THR A 75 -2.89 -2.72 -1.71
CA THR A 75 -3.88 -2.13 -2.59
C THR A 75 -3.78 -0.61 -2.55
N GLY A 76 -4.09 0.03 -3.65
CA GLY A 76 -3.95 1.47 -3.76
C GLY A 76 -4.57 2.05 -5.02
N ILE A 77 -4.56 3.37 -5.06
CA ILE A 77 -4.99 4.15 -6.22
C ILE A 77 -3.79 4.85 -6.85
N GLN A 78 -3.71 4.78 -8.15
CA GLN A 78 -2.70 5.44 -8.96
C GLN A 78 -3.39 6.50 -9.82
N PRO A 79 -3.11 7.79 -9.57
CA PRO A 79 -3.58 8.84 -10.44
C PRO A 79 -2.84 8.76 -11.79
N ARG A 80 -3.56 8.96 -12.89
CA ARG A 80 -3.04 9.03 -14.26
C ARG A 80 -3.61 10.28 -14.94
N THR A 81 -3.84 10.24 -16.26
CA THR A 81 -4.71 11.24 -16.89
C THR A 81 -6.15 11.05 -16.41
N GLN A 82 -6.91 12.15 -16.31
CA GLN A 82 -8.32 12.11 -15.91
C GLN A 82 -9.08 11.05 -16.73
N SER A 83 -9.99 10.28 -16.10
CA SER A 83 -10.68 9.08 -16.64
C SER A 83 -9.85 7.82 -16.91
N THR A 84 -8.55 7.82 -16.64
CA THR A 84 -7.67 6.63 -16.80
C THR A 84 -6.98 6.21 -15.50
N ASN A 85 -7.44 6.72 -14.37
CA ASN A 85 -6.89 6.35 -13.07
C ASN A 85 -7.03 4.84 -12.85
N VAL A 86 -6.13 4.28 -12.06
CA VAL A 86 -6.03 2.84 -11.86
C VAL A 86 -6.16 2.50 -10.38
N VAL A 87 -6.84 1.41 -10.08
CA VAL A 87 -6.79 0.73 -8.78
C VAL A 87 -5.91 -0.50 -8.94
N ILE A 88 -4.95 -0.67 -8.05
CA ILE A 88 -4.01 -1.79 -8.08
C ILE A 88 -4.20 -2.62 -6.82
N PHE A 89 -4.11 -3.93 -6.97
CA PHE A 89 -4.12 -4.91 -5.89
C PHE A 89 -3.11 -6.01 -6.21
N SER A 90 -2.15 -6.24 -5.34
CA SER A 90 -1.05 -7.19 -5.59
C SER A 90 -0.78 -8.05 -4.37
N ALA A 91 -0.37 -9.30 -4.60
CA ALA A 91 0.17 -10.20 -3.59
C ALA A 91 1.56 -10.69 -4.03
N PHE A 92 2.55 -10.56 -3.15
CA PHE A 92 3.95 -10.80 -3.44
C PHE A 92 4.39 -12.16 -2.91
N GLY A 93 5.04 -12.95 -3.74
CA GLY A 93 5.60 -14.23 -3.35
C GLY A 93 5.27 -15.37 -4.31
N PRO A 94 6.04 -16.47 -4.21
CA PRO A 94 5.82 -17.66 -5.02
C PRO A 94 4.48 -18.33 -4.66
N GLY A 95 3.94 -19.10 -5.60
CA GLY A 95 2.69 -19.85 -5.40
C GLY A 95 1.41 -19.03 -5.55
N THR A 96 1.52 -17.71 -5.77
CA THR A 96 0.38 -16.88 -6.16
C THR A 96 -0.08 -17.22 -7.57
N THR A 97 -1.38 -17.10 -7.85
CA THR A 97 -1.93 -17.31 -9.20
C THR A 97 -3.09 -16.35 -9.47
N PRO A 98 -3.13 -15.68 -10.64
CA PRO A 98 -4.25 -14.83 -11.02
C PRO A 98 -5.53 -15.67 -11.18
N LEU A 99 -6.64 -15.20 -10.60
CA LEU A 99 -7.97 -15.81 -10.77
C LEU A 99 -8.93 -14.93 -11.58
N SER A 100 -8.70 -13.62 -11.64
CA SER A 100 -9.48 -12.69 -12.46
C SER A 100 -8.77 -12.33 -13.76
N ALA A 101 -9.53 -12.02 -14.81
CA ALA A 101 -9.01 -11.71 -16.14
C ALA A 101 -8.09 -10.47 -16.19
N ASN A 102 -8.24 -9.57 -15.24
CA ASN A 102 -7.44 -8.35 -15.10
C ASN A 102 -6.23 -8.51 -14.16
N CYS A 103 -5.95 -9.75 -13.75
CA CYS A 103 -4.78 -10.13 -12.97
C CYS A 103 -3.75 -10.85 -13.84
N ARG A 104 -2.47 -10.67 -13.54
CA ARG A 104 -1.35 -11.33 -14.20
C ARG A 104 -0.27 -11.73 -13.21
N GLY A 105 0.50 -12.75 -13.57
CA GLY A 105 1.72 -13.10 -12.84
C GLY A 105 2.75 -11.97 -12.92
N GLY A 106 3.53 -11.80 -11.86
CA GLY A 106 4.48 -10.72 -11.67
C GLY A 106 3.91 -9.60 -10.80
N ALA A 107 4.52 -9.38 -9.64
CA ALA A 107 4.26 -8.21 -8.78
C ALA A 107 5.53 -7.35 -8.74
N ASP A 108 5.44 -6.12 -9.25
CA ASP A 108 6.56 -5.19 -9.46
C ASP A 108 7.77 -5.80 -10.19
N GLY A 109 7.49 -6.68 -11.16
CA GLY A 109 8.50 -7.42 -11.93
C GLY A 109 9.11 -8.61 -11.19
N GLY A 110 8.77 -8.83 -9.92
CA GLY A 110 9.18 -9.97 -9.11
C GLY A 110 8.13 -11.07 -9.00
N SER A 111 8.40 -12.04 -8.12
CA SER A 111 7.46 -13.13 -7.83
C SER A 111 6.19 -12.61 -7.17
N GLY A 112 5.03 -12.98 -7.69
CA GLY A 112 3.75 -12.50 -7.20
C GLY A 112 2.68 -12.48 -8.28
N THR A 113 1.53 -11.92 -7.94
CA THR A 113 0.42 -11.67 -8.84
C THR A 113 -0.07 -10.25 -8.61
N SER A 114 -0.33 -9.52 -9.70
CA SER A 114 -0.87 -8.16 -9.65
C SER A 114 -2.14 -8.06 -10.49
N CYS A 115 -3.14 -7.40 -9.93
CA CYS A 115 -4.43 -7.08 -10.54
C CYS A 115 -4.55 -5.57 -10.67
N SER A 116 -5.15 -5.11 -11.76
CA SER A 116 -5.45 -3.69 -11.92
C SER A 116 -6.73 -3.48 -12.71
N ILE A 117 -7.47 -2.42 -12.38
CA ILE A 117 -8.63 -1.96 -13.14
C ILE A 117 -8.50 -0.47 -13.44
N GLY A 118 -9.02 -0.05 -14.59
CA GLY A 118 -9.33 1.36 -14.80
C GLY A 118 -10.52 1.74 -13.91
N TYR A 119 -10.38 2.83 -13.15
CA TYR A 119 -11.42 3.32 -12.26
C TYR A 119 -11.42 4.84 -12.24
N ALA A 120 -12.48 5.47 -12.72
CA ALA A 120 -12.58 6.93 -12.84
C ALA A 120 -12.92 7.61 -11.51
N TRP A 121 -12.10 7.41 -10.48
CA TRP A 121 -12.24 8.13 -9.22
C TRP A 121 -12.04 9.64 -9.41
N LYS A 122 -12.59 10.43 -8.49
CA LYS A 122 -12.63 11.89 -8.53
C LYS A 122 -11.93 12.50 -7.32
N THR A 123 -11.29 13.63 -7.53
CA THR A 123 -10.79 14.48 -6.45
C THR A 123 -11.95 14.96 -5.57
N GLY A 124 -11.76 14.98 -4.25
CA GLY A 124 -12.76 15.35 -3.24
C GLY A 124 -13.77 14.24 -2.92
N HIS A 125 -13.65 13.06 -3.53
CA HIS A 125 -14.51 11.92 -3.26
C HIS A 125 -13.77 10.85 -2.44
N ALA A 126 -14.44 10.33 -1.43
CA ALA A 126 -13.91 9.28 -0.57
C ALA A 126 -14.12 7.89 -1.19
N TYR A 127 -13.09 7.07 -1.14
CA TYR A 127 -13.08 5.69 -1.60
C TYR A 127 -12.59 4.77 -0.48
N ARG A 128 -13.26 3.64 -0.30
CA ARG A 128 -12.84 2.56 0.58
C ARG A 128 -12.20 1.46 -0.25
N LEU A 129 -10.95 1.14 0.00
CA LEU A 129 -10.30 -0.04 -0.54
C LEU A 129 -10.38 -1.16 0.49
N GLN A 130 -10.58 -2.39 0.02
CA GLN A 130 -10.75 -3.56 0.87
C GLN A 130 -9.98 -4.75 0.32
N MET A 131 -9.38 -5.53 1.23
CA MET A 131 -8.86 -6.86 0.97
C MET A 131 -9.65 -7.88 1.78
N VAL A 132 -10.03 -9.00 1.17
CA VAL A 132 -10.72 -10.11 1.85
C VAL A 132 -9.92 -11.39 1.63
N HIS A 133 -9.54 -12.06 2.71
CA HIS A 133 -8.81 -13.31 2.73
C HIS A 133 -9.74 -14.47 3.12
N ALA A 134 -9.99 -15.38 2.19
CA ALA A 134 -10.75 -16.60 2.42
C ALA A 134 -9.78 -17.79 2.53
N GLN A 135 -9.52 -18.25 3.76
CA GLN A 135 -8.51 -19.27 4.03
C GLN A 135 -8.98 -20.66 3.56
N GLY A 136 -8.13 -21.35 2.78
CA GLY A 136 -8.35 -22.74 2.35
C GLY A 136 -9.67 -22.99 1.61
N ASN A 137 -10.28 -21.94 1.04
CA ASN A 137 -11.62 -22.01 0.47
C ASN A 137 -11.67 -22.68 -0.91
N ARG A 138 -10.51 -22.93 -1.51
CA ARG A 138 -10.41 -23.49 -2.87
C ARG A 138 -10.35 -25.01 -2.83
N ALA A 139 -10.86 -25.65 -3.89
CA ALA A 139 -10.84 -27.10 -4.04
C ALA A 139 -9.42 -27.71 -4.09
N ASP A 140 -8.41 -26.91 -4.47
CA ASP A 140 -6.99 -27.29 -4.44
C ASP A 140 -6.31 -27.04 -3.09
N GLY A 141 -7.09 -26.70 -2.05
CA GLY A 141 -6.62 -26.45 -0.70
C GLY A 141 -5.97 -25.08 -0.49
N ARG A 142 -5.88 -24.24 -1.52
CA ARG A 142 -5.32 -22.88 -1.43
C ARG A 142 -6.33 -21.87 -0.86
N SER A 143 -5.82 -20.72 -0.43
CA SER A 143 -6.63 -19.58 -0.02
C SER A 143 -6.88 -18.63 -1.19
N THR A 144 -7.85 -17.74 -1.05
CA THR A 144 -8.12 -16.66 -1.99
C THR A 144 -7.98 -15.31 -1.29
N ILE A 145 -7.36 -14.34 -1.96
CA ILE A 145 -7.39 -12.93 -1.55
C ILE A 145 -8.05 -12.10 -2.64
N GLU A 146 -9.05 -11.31 -2.26
CA GLU A 146 -9.83 -10.47 -3.17
C GLU A 146 -9.68 -9.00 -2.80
N GLY A 147 -9.48 -8.17 -3.82
CA GLY A 147 -9.40 -6.71 -3.68
C GLY A 147 -10.68 -6.05 -4.17
N PHE A 148 -11.10 -4.97 -3.50
CA PHE A 148 -12.27 -4.17 -3.88
C PHE A 148 -12.00 -2.68 -3.70
N ILE A 149 -12.72 -1.87 -4.47
CA ILE A 149 -12.88 -0.43 -4.26
C ILE A 149 -14.37 -0.09 -4.14
N THR A 150 -14.72 0.73 -3.17
CA THR A 150 -16.09 1.22 -2.95
C THR A 150 -16.09 2.75 -3.00
N ASP A 151 -16.94 3.32 -3.83
CA ASP A 151 -17.26 4.75 -3.76
C ASP A 151 -18.16 4.97 -2.53
N VAL A 152 -17.65 5.69 -1.52
CA VAL A 152 -18.33 5.81 -0.21
C VAL A 152 -19.64 6.59 -0.32
N ALA A 153 -19.73 7.55 -1.24
CA ALA A 153 -20.93 8.37 -1.40
C ALA A 153 -22.08 7.58 -2.04
N THR A 154 -21.77 6.67 -2.96
CA THR A 154 -22.78 5.86 -3.67
C THR A 154 -22.98 4.47 -3.10
N GLY A 155 -22.03 3.96 -2.31
CA GLY A 155 -21.99 2.58 -1.83
C GLY A 155 -21.66 1.54 -2.92
N VAL A 156 -21.34 1.97 -4.14
CA VAL A 156 -21.03 1.07 -5.25
C VAL A 156 -19.65 0.45 -5.04
N THR A 157 -19.62 -0.88 -4.91
CA THR A 157 -18.40 -1.68 -4.77
C THR A 157 -18.04 -2.35 -6.10
N THR A 158 -16.79 -2.19 -6.51
CA THR A 158 -16.21 -2.79 -7.72
C THR A 158 -15.07 -3.74 -7.33
N PRO A 159 -15.07 -5.00 -7.79
CA PRO A 159 -13.94 -5.90 -7.61
C PRO A 159 -12.70 -5.41 -8.36
N THR A 160 -11.58 -5.30 -7.66
CA THR A 160 -10.26 -5.00 -8.25
C THR A 160 -9.59 -6.26 -8.77
N GLY A 161 -9.85 -7.43 -8.18
CA GLY A 161 -9.33 -8.71 -8.65
C GLY A 161 -9.26 -9.77 -7.57
N SER A 162 -8.96 -11.00 -7.97
CA SER A 162 -8.87 -12.18 -7.10
C SER A 162 -7.59 -12.96 -7.39
N ILE A 163 -6.91 -13.37 -6.33
CA ILE A 163 -5.61 -14.05 -6.37
C ILE A 163 -5.69 -15.31 -5.50
N ALA A 164 -5.28 -16.46 -6.04
CA ALA A 164 -5.03 -17.65 -5.22
C ALA A 164 -3.67 -17.52 -4.55
N VAL A 165 -3.59 -17.81 -3.25
CA VAL A 165 -2.35 -17.81 -2.47
C VAL A 165 -2.17 -19.14 -1.73
N PRO A 166 -0.93 -19.55 -1.40
CA PRO A 166 -0.69 -20.72 -0.55
C PRO A 166 -1.45 -20.65 0.78
N ALA A 167 -2.00 -21.77 1.24
CA ALA A 167 -2.79 -21.78 2.49
C ALA A 167 -1.96 -21.61 3.75
N ASP A 168 -0.66 -21.92 3.68
CA ASP A 168 0.29 -21.75 4.79
C ASP A 168 0.63 -20.29 5.06
N TRP A 169 0.25 -19.34 4.19
CA TRP A 169 0.37 -17.90 4.43
C TRP A 169 -0.43 -17.44 5.68
N GLY A 170 -1.43 -18.20 6.11
CA GLY A 170 -2.35 -17.77 7.18
C GLY A 170 -3.23 -16.62 6.72
N GLY A 171 -3.83 -15.89 7.66
CA GLY A 171 -4.64 -14.71 7.37
C GLY A 171 -3.80 -13.47 7.07
N LEU A 172 -4.42 -12.30 7.18
CA LEU A 172 -3.72 -11.01 7.16
C LEU A 172 -3.08 -10.74 8.53
N SER A 173 -1.87 -10.20 8.54
CA SER A 173 -1.18 -9.79 9.77
C SER A 173 -1.87 -8.60 10.43
N ASN A 174 -1.49 -8.26 11.65
CA ASN A 174 -2.12 -7.18 12.43
C ASN A 174 -1.54 -5.78 12.19
N SER A 175 -0.60 -5.65 11.25
CA SER A 175 0.09 -4.41 10.99
C SER A 175 0.00 -4.07 9.52
N ALA A 176 -0.32 -2.82 9.24
CA ALA A 176 -0.34 -2.27 7.90
C ALA A 176 0.43 -0.95 7.84
N SER A 177 0.88 -0.62 6.63
CA SER A 177 1.54 0.63 6.30
C SER A 177 0.71 1.36 5.26
N VAL A 178 0.33 2.61 5.53
CA VAL A 178 -0.16 3.53 4.49
C VAL A 178 1.04 4.28 3.96
N PHE A 179 1.18 4.41 2.64
CA PHE A 179 2.31 5.10 2.04
C PHE A 179 1.96 5.80 0.73
N ASP A 180 2.71 6.86 0.46
CA ASP A 180 2.76 7.51 -0.85
C ASP A 180 4.06 7.16 -1.53
N GLU A 181 4.00 6.73 -2.77
CA GLU A 181 5.17 6.47 -3.58
C GLU A 181 5.20 7.40 -4.78
N PHE A 182 6.32 8.09 -4.94
CA PHE A 182 6.64 8.80 -6.18
C PHE A 182 7.57 7.92 -7.02
N LEU A 183 7.00 7.17 -7.97
CA LEU A 183 7.69 6.12 -8.74
C LEU A 183 9.02 6.55 -9.39
N PRO A 184 9.19 7.79 -9.88
CA PRO A 184 10.48 8.22 -10.42
C PRO A 184 11.64 8.11 -9.42
N PHE A 185 11.36 8.01 -8.11
CA PHE A 185 12.40 7.80 -7.10
C PHE A 185 12.95 6.40 -7.05
N ASN A 186 12.23 5.38 -7.52
CA ASN A 186 12.66 3.98 -7.43
C ASN A 186 13.96 3.71 -8.22
N SER A 187 14.27 4.58 -9.18
CA SER A 187 15.51 4.57 -9.96
C SER A 187 16.37 5.83 -9.76
N ALA A 188 16.03 6.68 -8.79
CA ALA A 188 16.73 7.95 -8.58
C ALA A 188 17.96 7.78 -7.68
N SER A 189 18.87 8.75 -7.77
CA SER A 189 20.04 8.85 -6.90
C SER A 189 19.64 8.94 -5.42
N SER A 190 20.48 8.43 -4.53
CA SER A 190 20.36 8.66 -3.09
C SER A 190 20.69 10.11 -2.69
N ASP A 191 21.38 10.86 -3.56
CA ASP A 191 21.64 12.29 -3.40
C ASP A 191 20.34 13.09 -3.68
N PRO A 192 19.78 13.78 -2.67
CA PRO A 192 18.58 14.60 -2.84
C PRO A 192 18.71 15.64 -3.95
N MET A 193 19.90 16.21 -4.18
CA MET A 193 20.13 17.24 -5.19
C MET A 193 19.95 16.73 -6.63
N GLN A 194 20.03 15.41 -6.83
CA GLN A 194 19.86 14.75 -8.12
C GLN A 194 18.44 14.22 -8.34
N ARG A 195 17.57 14.28 -7.32
CA ARG A 195 16.18 13.84 -7.42
C ARG A 195 15.31 14.95 -8.04
N PRO A 196 14.36 14.63 -8.93
CA PRO A 196 13.39 15.60 -9.41
C PRO A 196 12.55 16.13 -8.24
N CYS A 197 12.07 17.38 -8.35
CA CYS A 197 11.12 17.88 -7.35
C CYS A 197 9.82 17.11 -7.47
N VAL A 198 9.36 16.61 -6.34
CA VAL A 198 8.10 15.87 -6.21
C VAL A 198 6.96 16.89 -6.34
N PRO A 199 6.05 16.73 -7.31
CA PRO A 199 4.92 17.63 -7.47
C PRO A 199 4.04 17.66 -6.21
N TYR A 200 3.41 18.77 -5.87
CA TYR A 200 2.56 18.80 -4.69
C TYR A 200 1.31 17.92 -4.88
N ALA A 201 1.09 17.02 -3.93
CA ALA A 201 -0.07 16.16 -3.83
C ALA A 201 -0.64 16.19 -2.40
N ARG A 202 -1.96 16.02 -2.30
CA ARG A 202 -2.65 15.97 -1.01
C ARG A 202 -3.78 14.97 -1.04
N HIS A 203 -3.93 14.21 0.03
CA HIS A 203 -5.10 13.37 0.28
C HIS A 203 -5.39 13.24 1.77
N THR A 204 -6.63 12.93 2.09
CA THR A 204 -7.02 12.50 3.44
C THR A 204 -7.12 10.98 3.45
N THR A 205 -6.55 10.34 4.46
CA THR A 205 -6.50 8.88 4.60
C THR A 205 -6.88 8.45 6.02
N SER A 206 -7.60 7.34 6.14
CA SER A 206 -7.77 6.66 7.44
C SER A 206 -6.54 5.80 7.75
N LEU A 207 -6.36 5.45 9.02
CA LEU A 207 -5.64 4.25 9.37
C LEU A 207 -6.46 3.02 8.92
N PRO A 208 -5.81 1.91 8.52
CA PRO A 208 -6.53 0.70 8.14
C PRO A 208 -7.31 0.12 9.32
N HIS A 209 -8.43 -0.55 9.02
CA HIS A 209 -9.16 -1.37 9.99
C HIS A 209 -9.01 -2.85 9.61
N PHE A 210 -8.87 -3.71 10.60
CA PHE A 210 -8.84 -5.16 10.40
C PHE A 210 -10.13 -5.79 10.88
N TYR A 211 -10.50 -6.92 10.28
CA TYR A 211 -11.68 -7.66 10.67
C TYR A 211 -11.39 -9.15 10.76
N LEU A 212 -12.11 -9.80 11.68
CA LEU A 212 -12.27 -11.24 11.71
C LEU A 212 -13.74 -11.55 11.96
N LYS A 213 -14.40 -12.26 11.03
CA LYS A 213 -15.81 -12.64 11.14
C LYS A 213 -16.70 -11.44 11.50
N ASP A 214 -16.48 -10.35 10.77
CA ASP A 214 -17.17 -9.06 10.91
C ASP A 214 -16.97 -8.30 12.23
N VAL A 215 -16.11 -8.78 13.13
CA VAL A 215 -15.66 -8.00 14.29
C VAL A 215 -14.58 -7.03 13.84
N ASP A 216 -14.75 -5.73 14.13
CA ASP A 216 -13.78 -4.66 13.82
C ASP A 216 -12.66 -4.60 14.87
N TYR A 217 -11.43 -4.52 14.38
CA TYR A 217 -10.20 -4.32 15.13
C TYR A 217 -9.53 -3.05 14.59
N PRO A 218 -9.87 -1.87 15.13
CA PRO A 218 -9.27 -0.62 14.70
C PRO A 218 -7.77 -0.62 15.00
N THR A 219 -7.01 0.01 14.12
CA THR A 219 -5.57 0.16 14.33
C THR A 219 -5.24 1.47 15.03
N THR A 220 -4.08 1.49 15.70
CA THR A 220 -3.47 2.71 16.23
C THR A 220 -2.16 2.98 15.53
N GLU A 221 -1.84 4.26 15.31
CA GLU A 221 -0.53 4.68 14.80
C GLU A 221 0.60 4.12 15.68
N ARG A 222 1.64 3.58 15.03
CA ARG A 222 2.87 3.09 15.66
C ARG A 222 4.07 3.95 15.33
N SER A 223 4.14 4.44 14.10
CA SER A 223 5.18 5.37 13.68
C SER A 223 4.80 6.07 12.39
N ILE A 224 5.36 7.27 12.20
CA ILE A 224 5.32 8.01 10.94
C ILE A 224 6.75 8.24 10.46
N ARG A 225 6.97 8.01 9.17
CA ARG A 225 8.19 8.36 8.44
C ARG A 225 7.85 9.38 7.36
N LEU A 226 8.59 10.50 7.31
CA LEU A 226 8.31 11.62 6.38
C LEU A 226 9.47 11.97 5.44
N ASN A 227 10.71 11.55 5.72
CA ASN A 227 11.90 12.25 5.21
C ASN A 227 12.96 11.37 4.50
N THR A 228 12.67 10.11 4.18
CA THR A 228 13.63 9.27 3.41
C THR A 228 13.63 9.59 1.90
N GLY A 229 12.58 10.23 1.41
CA GLY A 229 12.38 10.69 0.05
C GLY A 229 12.71 12.17 -0.16
N LYS A 230 13.65 12.76 0.60
CA LYS A 230 14.05 14.17 0.39
C LYS A 230 14.52 14.38 -1.05
N ASP A 231 14.04 15.44 -1.70
CA ASP A 231 14.35 15.81 -3.08
C ASP A 231 15.11 17.13 -3.20
N LYS A 232 15.42 17.57 -4.42
CA LYS A 232 16.18 18.79 -4.66
C LYS A 232 15.46 20.05 -4.17
N CYS A 233 14.14 20.12 -4.29
CA CYS A 233 13.34 21.26 -3.83
C CYS A 233 13.34 21.34 -2.29
N ALA A 234 13.11 20.23 -1.59
CA ALA A 234 13.25 20.17 -0.13
C ALA A 234 14.69 20.44 0.33
N ALA A 235 15.70 19.98 -0.42
CA ALA A 235 17.09 20.25 -0.11
C ALA A 235 17.44 21.74 -0.22
N LEU A 236 17.01 22.41 -1.29
CA LEU A 236 17.27 23.83 -1.53
C LEU A 236 16.53 24.74 -0.54
N THR A 237 15.33 24.36 -0.12
CA THR A 237 14.49 25.19 0.75
C THR A 237 14.64 24.87 2.24
N GLY A 238 15.26 23.74 2.58
CA GLY A 238 15.39 23.29 3.95
C GLY A 238 14.07 22.80 4.57
N THR A 239 13.01 22.59 3.78
CA THR A 239 11.71 22.09 4.24
C THR A 239 11.55 20.58 3.98
N PRO A 240 10.73 19.86 4.76
CA PRO A 240 10.38 18.46 4.48
C PRO A 240 9.61 18.31 3.17
N ASN A 241 9.74 17.13 2.55
CA ASN A 241 8.96 16.76 1.36
C ASN A 241 7.55 16.26 1.69
N ALA A 242 7.30 15.90 2.94
CA ALA A 242 6.02 15.38 3.34
C ALA A 242 5.59 15.95 4.69
N ARG A 243 4.28 16.05 4.88
CA ARG A 243 3.64 16.37 6.14
C ARG A 243 2.50 15.38 6.37
N ALA A 244 2.41 14.87 7.58
CA ALA A 244 1.24 14.15 8.06
C ALA A 244 0.61 14.96 9.21
N THR A 245 -0.67 15.26 9.11
CA THR A 245 -1.42 15.99 10.15
C THR A 245 -2.60 15.15 10.59
N LEU A 246 -2.64 14.80 11.88
CA LEU A 246 -3.75 14.08 12.48
C LEU A 246 -4.99 14.99 12.49
N VAL A 247 -6.03 14.60 11.77
CA VAL A 247 -7.29 15.37 11.65
C VAL A 247 -8.28 14.95 12.75
N ASN A 248 -8.31 13.66 13.08
CA ASN A 248 -9.09 13.08 14.17
C ASN A 248 -8.36 11.84 14.71
N THR A 249 -9.00 11.01 15.52
CA THR A 249 -8.34 9.86 16.19
C THR A 249 -7.67 8.83 15.27
N SER A 250 -8.07 8.72 14.01
CA SER A 250 -7.57 7.70 13.08
C SER A 250 -7.48 8.16 11.64
N THR A 251 -7.55 9.48 11.39
CA THR A 251 -7.51 10.06 10.04
C THR A 251 -6.40 11.08 9.94
N TYR A 252 -5.65 11.02 8.85
CA TYR A 252 -4.54 11.91 8.56
C TYR A 252 -4.81 12.67 7.27
N LEU A 253 -4.48 13.96 7.29
CA LEU A 253 -4.22 14.73 6.08
C LEU A 253 -2.75 14.50 5.72
N ILE A 254 -2.53 14.00 4.51
CA ILE A 254 -1.20 13.72 3.96
C ILE A 254 -0.91 14.71 2.85
N GLU A 255 0.21 15.40 2.99
CA GLU A 255 0.76 16.29 1.99
C GLU A 255 2.13 15.76 1.57
N ASN A 256 2.39 15.70 0.27
CA ASN A 256 3.62 15.20 -0.31
C ASN A 256 4.10 16.12 -1.44
N GLY A 257 5.42 16.21 -1.63
CA GLY A 257 6.08 17.04 -2.61
C GLY A 257 6.34 18.47 -2.15
N PHE A 258 6.44 19.38 -3.11
CA PHE A 258 6.83 20.76 -2.83
C PHE A 258 5.71 21.54 -2.13
N LEU A 259 5.74 21.52 -0.79
CA LEU A 259 4.65 21.97 0.07
C LEU A 259 4.32 23.46 -0.10
N PRO A 260 3.03 23.83 -0.26
CA PRO A 260 2.58 25.23 -0.27
C PRO A 260 3.09 26.01 0.94
N GLY A 261 3.49 27.26 0.70
CA GLY A 261 4.11 28.12 1.70
C GLY A 261 5.62 27.93 1.87
N SER A 262 6.23 26.92 1.22
CA SER A 262 7.70 26.85 1.11
C SER A 262 8.23 27.94 0.16
N PRO A 263 9.39 28.56 0.42
CA PRO A 263 9.99 29.51 -0.51
C PRO A 263 10.14 28.91 -1.92
N GLY A 264 9.52 29.52 -2.92
CA GLY A 264 9.53 29.04 -4.31
C GLY A 264 8.45 28.02 -4.68
N ALA A 265 7.61 27.57 -3.73
CA ALA A 265 6.48 26.70 -4.02
C ALA A 265 5.44 27.42 -4.89
N PRO A 266 4.75 26.70 -5.80
CA PRO A 266 3.54 27.22 -6.43
C PRO A 266 2.58 27.72 -5.34
N LYS A 267 1.97 28.88 -5.60
CA LYS A 267 0.94 29.43 -4.72
C LYS A 267 -0.35 28.63 -4.82
#